data_AF-A0A965PD78-F1
#
_entry.id   AF-A0A965PD78-F1
#
_cell.length_a   1.000
_cell.length_b   1.000
_cell.length_c   1.000
_cell.angle_alpha   90.00
_cell.angle_beta   90.00
_cell.angle_gamma   90.00
#
_symmetry.space_group_name_H-M   'P 1'
#
loop_
_entity.id
_entity.type
_entity.pdbx_description
1 polymer ?
#
loop_
_entity_poly.entity_id
_entity_poly.type
_entity_poly.pdbx_seq_one_letter_code
_entity_poly.pdbx_strand_id
1 'polypeptide(L)'
;MKRTLKITNKNILEGEKANPQNCAIARAIKSKMRKDIEEVSVLPTQVILKIDNKMFVAPMPKEGANFIKRFDHGLAVNPFELNLKFKKGYALV
;
A
#
# COMPACT_ATOMS: atom_id res chain seq x y z
N MET A 1 -11.70 3.18 8.50
CA MET A 1 -10.93 4.39 8.11
C MET A 1 -10.80 4.46 6.59
N LYS A 2 -11.30 5.52 5.95
CA LYS A 2 -11.11 5.74 4.50
C LYS A 2 -9.83 6.54 4.28
N ARG A 3 -9.00 6.16 3.31
CA ARG A 3 -7.78 6.88 2.93
C ARG A 3 -7.64 6.92 1.41
N THR A 4 -7.45 8.11 0.87
CA THR A 4 -7.03 8.32 -0.52
C THR A 4 -5.53 8.53 -0.55
N LEU A 5 -4.79 7.74 -1.31
CA LEU A 5 -3.34 7.77 -1.41
C LEU A 5 -2.96 8.25 -2.81
N LYS A 6 -2.08 9.25 -2.91
CA LYS A 6 -1.52 9.66 -4.20
C LYS A 6 -0.22 8.90 -4.41
N ILE A 7 -0.20 8.00 -5.39
CA ILE A 7 1.00 7.25 -5.76
C ILE A 7 1.69 8.11 -6.82
N THR A 8 2.86 8.66 -6.46
CA THR A 8 3.58 9.64 -7.28
C THR A 8 4.72 8.99 -8.07
N ASN A 9 5.28 9.70 -9.06
CA ASN A 9 6.49 9.28 -9.76
C ASN A 9 7.65 9.00 -8.81
N LYS A 10 7.81 9.82 -7.76
CA LYS A 10 8.82 9.60 -6.73
C LYS A 10 8.62 8.25 -6.03
N ASN A 11 7.38 7.90 -5.70
CA ASN A 11 7.10 6.60 -5.08
C ASN A 11 7.40 5.42 -6.01
N ILE A 12 7.11 5.58 -7.31
CA ILE A 12 7.41 4.57 -8.33
C ILE A 12 8.92 4.38 -8.50
N LEU A 13 9.67 5.47 -8.58
CA LEU A 13 11.13 5.45 -8.77
C LEU A 13 11.87 4.87 -7.58
N GLU A 14 11.45 5.21 -6.36
CA GLU A 14 12.12 4.75 -5.15
C GLU A 14 11.58 3.40 -4.63
N GLY A 15 10.46 2.93 -5.18
CA GLY A 15 9.80 1.70 -4.75
C GLY A 15 10.62 0.47 -5.10
N GLU A 16 10.58 -0.53 -4.23
CA GLU A 16 11.22 -1.82 -4.47
C GLU A 16 10.21 -2.81 -5.05
N LYS A 17 10.56 -3.45 -6.18
CA LYS A 17 9.76 -4.51 -6.81
C LYS A 17 9.67 -5.73 -5.89
N ALA A 18 8.54 -6.41 -5.89
CA ALA A 18 8.29 -7.61 -5.11
C ALA A 18 8.58 -7.48 -3.59
N ASN A 19 8.59 -6.25 -3.06
CA ASN A 19 8.75 -5.97 -1.64
C ASN A 19 7.46 -5.34 -1.08
N PRO A 20 6.61 -6.11 -0.38
CA PRO A 20 5.34 -5.61 0.18
C PRO A 20 5.49 -4.42 1.13
N GLN A 21 6.66 -4.25 1.77
CA GLN A 21 6.88 -3.20 2.76
C GLN A 21 7.50 -1.93 2.16
N ASN A 22 8.16 -2.02 1.00
CA ASN A 22 8.85 -0.90 0.34
C ASN A 22 8.45 -0.66 -1.12
N CYS A 23 7.40 -1.31 -1.63
CA CYS A 23 6.87 -1.02 -2.96
C CYS A 23 6.35 0.42 -3.08
N ALA A 24 6.06 0.85 -4.31
CA ALA A 24 5.60 2.22 -4.55
C ALA A 24 4.36 2.62 -3.72
N ILE A 25 3.40 1.71 -3.56
CA ILE A 25 2.21 1.97 -2.73
C ILE A 25 2.59 2.04 -1.24
N ALA A 26 3.45 1.14 -0.76
CA ALA A 26 3.90 1.14 0.64
C ALA A 26 4.66 2.44 0.97
N ARG A 27 5.51 2.92 0.06
CA ARG A 27 6.16 4.23 0.18
C ARG A 27 5.17 5.38 0.20
N ALA A 28 4.15 5.36 -0.66
CA ALA A 28 3.09 6.38 -0.64
C ALA A 28 2.38 6.41 0.73
N ILE A 29 2.04 5.24 1.29
CA ILE A 29 1.45 5.11 2.62
C ILE A 29 2.38 5.66 3.70
N LYS A 30 3.64 5.20 3.76
CA LYS A 30 4.66 5.66 4.71
C LYS A 30 4.86 7.18 4.63
N SER A 31 4.86 7.75 3.43
CA SER A 31 5.02 9.19 3.23
C SER A 31 3.83 10.00 3.77
N LYS A 32 2.60 9.48 3.62
CA LYS A 32 1.37 10.16 4.04
C LYS A 32 1.05 9.97 5.52
N MET A 33 1.40 8.82 6.09
CA MET A 33 1.01 8.40 7.44
C MET A 33 2.21 8.19 8.37
N ARG A 34 3.33 8.88 8.12
CA ARG A 34 4.64 8.65 8.74
C ARG A 34 4.66 8.54 10.27
N LYS A 35 3.78 9.26 10.97
CA LYS A 35 3.72 9.28 12.44
C LYS A 35 2.77 8.25 13.04
N ASP A 36 1.92 7.64 12.21
CA ASP A 36 0.78 6.86 12.66
C ASP A 36 0.95 5.36 12.40
N ILE A 37 1.92 4.94 11.60
CA ILE A 37 2.07 3.53 11.20
C ILE A 37 3.38 2.95 11.73
N GLU A 38 3.28 1.79 12.37
CA GLU A 38 4.42 0.98 12.79
C GLU A 38 4.89 0.11 11.62
N GLU A 39 3.93 -0.53 10.95
CA GLU A 39 4.19 -1.46 9.86
C GLU A 39 3.17 -1.29 8.73
N VAL A 40 3.60 -1.58 7.51
CA VAL A 40 2.75 -1.65 6.32
C VAL A 40 3.18 -2.85 5.47
N SER A 41 2.19 -3.58 4.97
CA SER A 41 2.39 -4.64 3.98
C SER A 41 1.35 -4.50 2.87
N VAL A 42 1.82 -4.39 1.63
CA VAL A 42 0.99 -4.24 0.44
C VAL A 42 1.05 -5.54 -0.36
N LEU A 43 -0.10 -6.20 -0.45
CA LEU A 43 -0.30 -7.41 -1.23
C LEU A 43 -1.23 -7.13 -2.42
N PRO A 44 -1.22 -7.97 -3.48
CA PRO A 44 -2.14 -7.82 -4.61
C PRO A 44 -3.63 -7.86 -4.22
N THR A 45 -3.97 -8.50 -3.10
CA THR A 45 -5.36 -8.66 -2.63
C THR A 45 -5.74 -7.69 -1.52
N GLN A 46 -4.78 -7.16 -0.76
CA GLN A 46 -5.04 -6.34 0.42
C GLN A 46 -3.85 -5.47 0.84
N VAL A 47 -4.14 -4.43 1.62
CA VAL A 47 -3.15 -3.64 2.35
C VAL A 47 -3.37 -3.86 3.84
N ILE A 48 -2.29 -4.18 4.54
CA ILE A 48 -2.27 -4.38 5.99
C ILE A 48 -1.46 -3.24 6.60
N LEU A 49 -2.00 -2.60 7.63
CA LEU A 49 -1.31 -1.61 8.46
C LEU A 49 -1.32 -2.07 9.91
N LYS A 50 -0.24 -1.76 10.62
CA LYS A 50 -0.19 -1.84 12.09
C LYS A 50 -0.07 -0.44 12.65
N ILE A 51 -1.02 -0.07 13.52
CA ILE A 51 -1.13 1.25 14.16
C ILE A 51 -1.50 1.02 15.61
N ASP A 52 -0.71 1.51 16.55
CA ASP A 52 -0.92 1.34 18.00
C ASP A 52 -1.17 -0.13 18.38
N ASN A 53 -0.30 -1.03 17.89
CA ASN A 53 -0.41 -2.48 18.03
C ASN A 53 -1.75 -3.10 17.53
N LYS A 54 -2.55 -2.36 16.74
CA LYS A 54 -3.79 -2.84 16.12
C LYS A 54 -3.59 -3.01 14.62
N MET A 55 -4.10 -4.12 14.09
CA MET A 55 -4.08 -4.36 12.65
C MET A 55 -5.28 -3.73 11.96
N PHE A 56 -5.04 -3.20 10.77
CA PHE A 56 -6.05 -2.64 9.88
C PHE A 56 -5.85 -3.20 8.48
N VAL A 57 -6.91 -3.71 7.89
CA VAL A 57 -6.88 -4.34 6.57
C VAL A 57 -7.84 -3.61 5.63
N ALA A 58 -7.36 -3.31 4.42
CA ALA A 58 -8.19 -2.83 3.33
C ALA A 58 -8.05 -3.78 2.13
N PRO A 59 -9.15 -4.22 1.49
CA PRO A 59 -9.06 -4.96 0.24
C PRO A 59 -8.44 -4.08 -0.85
N MET A 60 -7.59 -4.66 -1.67
CA MET A 60 -6.94 -3.98 -2.79
C MET A 60 -7.93 -3.84 -3.96
N PRO A 61 -8.22 -2.60 -4.42
CA PRO A 61 -8.97 -2.38 -5.66
C PRO A 61 -8.24 -2.97 -6.88
N LYS A 62 -9.01 -3.31 -7.92
CA LYS A 62 -8.50 -3.88 -9.18
C LYS A 62 -7.35 -3.06 -9.79
N GLU A 63 -7.46 -1.74 -9.74
CA GLU A 63 -6.43 -0.82 -10.24
C GLU A 63 -5.11 -0.96 -9.49
N GLY A 64 -5.16 -1.04 -8.15
CA GLY A 64 -3.98 -1.25 -7.32
C GLY A 64 -3.35 -2.63 -7.52
N ALA A 65 -4.18 -3.67 -7.67
CA ALA A 65 -3.71 -5.02 -7.97
C ALA A 65 -2.99 -5.09 -9.34
N ASN A 66 -3.57 -4.45 -10.35
CA ASN A 66 -2.98 -4.37 -11.68
C ASN A 66 -1.68 -3.54 -11.67
N PHE A 67 -1.67 -2.44 -10.92
CA PHE A 67 -0.47 -1.63 -10.71
C PHE A 67 0.67 -2.47 -10.10
N ILE A 68 0.39 -3.22 -9.01
CA ILE A 68 1.39 -4.08 -8.35
C ILE A 68 1.95 -5.11 -9.34
N LYS A 69 1.06 -5.83 -10.03
CA LYS A 69 1.47 -6.85 -11.02
C LYS A 69 2.40 -6.27 -12.09
N ARG A 70 2.05 -5.11 -12.65
CA ARG A 70 2.87 -4.44 -13.67
C ARG A 70 4.21 -3.96 -13.10
N PHE A 71 4.17 -3.32 -11.93
CA PHE A 71 5.34 -2.78 -11.25
C PHE A 71 6.36 -3.88 -10.91
N ASP A 72 5.89 -4.98 -10.33
CA ASP A 72 6.73 -6.13 -9.97
C ASP A 72 7.35 -6.80 -11.21
N HIS A 73 6.63 -6.86 -12.32
CA HIS A 73 7.15 -7.33 -13.61
C HIS A 73 8.08 -6.31 -14.31
N GLY A 74 8.33 -5.14 -13.72
CA GLY A 74 9.15 -4.09 -14.34
C GLY A 74 8.51 -3.42 -15.55
N LEU A 75 7.19 -3.56 -15.73
CA LEU A 75 6.45 -2.87 -16.78
C LEU A 75 6.20 -1.42 -16.39
N ALA A 76 6.10 -0.55 -17.40
CA ALA A 76 5.76 0.85 -17.17
C ALA A 76 4.41 1.00 -16.44
N VAL A 77 4.39 1.85 -15.41
CA VAL A 77 3.23 2.21 -14.60
C VAL A 77 3.18 3.72 -14.41
N ASN A 78 1.97 4.27 -14.26
CA ASN A 78 1.76 5.71 -14.09
C ASN A 78 1.35 6.03 -12.65
N PRO A 79 1.60 7.26 -12.18
CA PRO A 79 0.99 7.80 -10.98
C PRO A 79 -0.52 7.68 -11.01
N PHE A 80 -1.14 7.41 -9.86
CA PHE A 80 -2.60 7.32 -9.73
C PHE A 80 -3.05 7.56 -8.29
N GLU A 81 -4.36 7.76 -8.11
CA GLU A 81 -4.98 7.83 -6.79
C GLU A 81 -5.55 6.48 -6.38
N LEU A 82 -5.14 5.98 -5.21
CA LEU A 82 -5.61 4.72 -4.65
C LEU A 82 -6.54 4.99 -3.46
N ASN A 83 -7.79 4.55 -3.55
CA ASN A 83 -8.77 4.68 -2.49
C ASN A 83 -8.90 3.39 -1.68
N LEU A 84 -8.50 3.44 -0.40
CA LEU A 84 -8.54 2.30 0.52
C LEU A 84 -9.54 2.52 1.65
N LYS A 85 -10.28 1.46 1.99
CA LYS A 85 -11.22 1.42 3.12
C LYS A 85 -10.72 0.40 4.13
N PHE A 86 -9.95 0.88 5.11
CA PHE A 86 -9.42 0.05 6.18
C PHE A 86 -10.49 -0.28 7.20
N LYS A 87 -10.56 -1.55 7.58
CA LYS A 87 -11.31 -2.07 8.73
C LYS A 87 -10.32 -2.63 9.75
N LYS A 88 -10.69 -2.61 11.04
CA LYS A 88 -9.89 -3.27 12.07
C LYS A 88 -9.81 -4.76 11.73
N GLY A 89 -8.60 -5.25 11.49
CA GLY A 89 -8.33 -6.66 11.32
C GLY A 89 -8.15 -7.31 12.68
N TYR A 90 -8.60 -8.55 12.83
CA TYR A 90 -8.24 -9.35 13.99
C TYR A 90 -6.90 -10.02 13.70
N ALA A 91 -5.98 -9.99 14.67
CA ALA A 91 -4.86 -10.91 14.63
C ALA A 91 -5.43 -12.33 14.71
N LEU A 92 -5.11 -13.16 13.72
CA LEU A 92 -5.11 -14.60 13.95
C LEU A 92 -3.93 -14.81 14.89
N VAL A 93 -4.24 -14.82 16.20
CA VAL A 93 -3.34 -15.29 17.26
C VAL A 93 -3.23 -16.80 17.12
#